data_AF-A0AAW6DXY7-F1
#
_entry.id   AF-A0AAW6DXY7-F1
#
_cell.length_a   1.000
_cell.length_b   1.000
_cell.length_c   1.000
_cell.angle_alpha   90.00
_cell.angle_beta   90.00
_cell.angle_gamma   90.00
#
_symmetry.space_group_name_H-M   'P 1'
#
loop_
_entity.id
_entity.type
_entity.pdbx_description
1 polymer ?
#
loop_
_entity_poly.entity_id
_entity_poly.type
_entity_poly.pdbx_seq_one_letter_code
_entity_poly.pdbx_strand_id
1 'polypeptide(L)'
;MSTDPETMETSPKTVLETYIREVTTLVHLTVNGEEIVTTVDHPFYVKNQGFIKTGELAIGDELLDPNKNILLVENFDVELTEEPTTVYNFQVEDFHTYHVGENGVWVHNSNCKLIKNDDGTYDAELSYKEDWTPGQRAEADAKCRSLTKADTKKTNVDGKRKKSKTAKYRKANSIPSSQDVDHTIDLQLGGIDDATNMNGLDKSVNRSLGSQINYLISNLPENTILRNFYMK
;
A
#
# COMPACT_ATOMS: atom_id res chain seq x y z
N MET A 1 5.52 6.89 13.56
CA MET A 1 4.31 7.51 12.97
C MET A 1 3.99 6.82 11.66
N SER A 2 2.73 6.81 11.24
CA SER A 2 2.28 6.20 9.98
C SER A 2 1.36 7.16 9.24
N THR A 3 1.38 7.15 7.91
CA THR A 3 0.56 8.04 7.08
C THR A 3 -0.28 7.20 6.11
N ASP A 4 -1.57 7.47 6.07
CA ASP A 4 -2.48 6.82 5.13
C ASP A 4 -2.21 7.36 3.70
N PRO A 5 -1.83 6.52 2.74
CA PRO A 5 -1.52 6.95 1.37
C PRO A 5 -2.72 7.47 0.58
N GLU A 6 -3.95 7.20 1.03
CA GLU A 6 -5.16 7.70 0.37
C GLU A 6 -5.61 9.05 0.92
N THR A 7 -5.56 9.21 2.25
CA THR A 7 -6.10 10.40 2.92
C THR A 7 -5.02 11.42 3.27
N MET A 8 -3.75 11.00 3.22
CA MET A 8 -2.59 11.78 3.66
C MET A 8 -2.72 12.20 5.13
N GLU A 9 -3.45 11.42 5.94
CA GLU A 9 -3.59 11.59 7.39
C GLU A 9 -2.49 10.82 8.11
N THR A 10 -1.79 11.50 9.03
CA THR A 10 -0.71 10.92 9.82
C THR A 10 -1.19 10.66 11.24
N SER A 11 -0.98 9.44 11.74
CA SER A 11 -1.30 9.07 13.11
C SER A 11 -0.27 8.08 13.69
N PRO A 12 -0.13 7.99 15.03
CA PRO A 12 0.51 6.83 15.62
C PRO A 12 -0.27 5.56 15.27
N LYS A 13 0.45 4.47 15.03
CA LYS A 13 -0.09 3.12 14.82
C LYS A 13 0.71 2.15 15.66
N THR A 14 0.03 1.15 16.19
CA THR A 14 0.65 0.07 16.95
C THR A 14 1.53 -0.76 16.01
N VAL A 15 2.74 -1.10 16.47
CA VAL A 15 3.55 -2.12 15.79
C VAL A 15 2.94 -3.48 16.12
N LEU A 16 2.52 -4.19 15.08
CA LEU A 16 1.89 -5.50 15.19
C LEU A 16 2.92 -6.62 15.16
N GLU A 17 3.95 -6.46 14.33
CA GLU A 17 4.93 -7.53 14.09
C GLU A 17 6.29 -6.96 13.68
N THR A 18 7.36 -7.72 13.90
CA THR A 18 8.72 -7.41 13.44
C THR A 18 9.25 -8.56 12.59
N TYR A 19 9.85 -8.25 11.45
CA TYR A 19 10.47 -9.20 10.55
C TYR A 19 11.98 -9.05 10.57
N ILE A 20 12.66 -10.19 10.51
CA ILE A 20 14.11 -10.29 10.38
C ILE A 20 14.38 -11.16 9.17
N ARG A 21 15.23 -10.70 8.25
CA ARG A 21 15.69 -11.51 7.10
C ARG A 21 17.15 -11.22 6.81
N GLU A 22 17.78 -12.11 6.06
CA GLU A 22 19.14 -11.91 5.56
C GLU A 22 19.10 -11.62 4.07
N VAL A 23 19.90 -10.65 3.64
CA VAL A 23 20.02 -10.23 2.23
C VAL A 23 21.48 -9.99 1.89
N THR A 24 21.86 -10.20 0.63
CA THR A 24 23.23 -9.93 0.14
C THR A 24 23.33 -8.63 -0.64
N THR A 25 22.21 -7.95 -0.88
CA THR A 25 22.18 -6.69 -1.65
C THR A 25 21.53 -5.60 -0.82
N LEU A 26 22.27 -4.52 -0.60
CA LEU A 26 21.85 -3.33 0.14
C LEU A 26 21.90 -2.12 -0.80
N VAL A 27 21.06 -1.14 -0.49
CA VAL A 27 21.08 0.17 -1.13
C VAL A 27 21.33 1.23 -0.07
N HIS A 28 22.31 2.09 -0.34
CA HIS A 28 22.66 3.25 0.46
C HIS A 28 22.05 4.49 -0.18
N LEU A 29 21.04 5.07 0.48
CA LEU A 29 20.43 6.32 0.08
C LEU A 29 20.93 7.44 0.98
N THR A 30 21.34 8.57 0.42
CA THR A 30 21.48 9.81 1.20
C THR A 30 20.26 10.68 0.93
N VAL A 31 19.49 10.99 1.97
CA VAL A 31 18.26 11.77 1.90
C VAL A 31 18.37 12.96 2.85
N ASN A 32 18.44 14.18 2.31
CA ASN A 32 18.69 15.42 3.08
C ASN A 32 19.83 15.25 4.11
N GLY A 33 20.98 14.74 3.69
CA GLY A 33 22.15 14.53 4.54
C GLY A 33 22.12 13.33 5.49
N GLU A 34 21.00 12.60 5.58
CA GLU A 34 20.91 11.36 6.36
C GLU A 34 21.13 10.14 5.45
N GLU A 35 21.94 9.18 5.91
CA GLU A 35 22.07 7.88 5.23
C GLU A 35 20.99 6.89 5.70
N ILE A 36 20.28 6.31 4.74
CA ILE A 36 19.33 5.21 4.95
C ILE A 36 19.83 4.00 4.17
N VAL A 37 20.14 2.92 4.90
CA VAL A 37 20.50 1.63 4.33
C VAL A 37 19.27 0.74 4.28
N THR A 38 18.92 0.24 3.10
CA THR A 38 17.69 -0.52 2.88
C THR A 38 17.86 -1.61 1.81
N THR A 39 16.83 -2.41 1.59
CA THR A 39 16.83 -3.43 0.53
C THR A 39 16.32 -2.85 -0.79
N VAL A 40 16.80 -3.40 -1.91
CA VAL A 40 16.42 -2.99 -3.28
C VAL A 40 14.90 -2.89 -3.48
N ASP A 41 14.13 -3.81 -2.92
CA ASP A 41 12.67 -3.87 -3.09
C ASP A 41 11.88 -3.01 -2.09
N HIS A 42 12.53 -2.33 -1.13
CA HIS A 42 11.80 -1.56 -0.13
C HIS A 42 11.23 -0.27 -0.76
N PRO A 43 9.94 0.04 -0.63
CA PRO A 43 9.35 1.17 -1.33
C PRO A 43 9.35 2.45 -0.50
N PHE A 44 9.66 3.55 -1.18
CA PHE A 44 9.65 4.91 -0.65
C PHE A 44 8.57 5.72 -1.35
N TYR A 45 7.87 6.57 -0.60
CA TYR A 45 6.84 7.43 -1.18
C TYR A 45 7.49 8.62 -1.90
N VAL A 46 7.40 8.63 -3.22
CA VAL A 46 7.85 9.72 -4.08
C VAL A 46 6.66 10.63 -4.40
N LYS A 47 6.83 11.93 -4.15
CA LYS A 47 5.80 12.94 -4.33
C LYS A 47 5.24 12.91 -5.76
N ASN A 48 3.91 12.87 -5.87
CA ASN A 48 3.15 12.78 -7.12
C ASN A 48 3.34 11.49 -7.94
N GLN A 49 4.14 10.54 -7.45
CA GLN A 49 4.37 9.25 -8.13
C GLN A 49 3.87 8.07 -7.29
N GLY A 50 3.80 8.24 -5.97
CA GLY A 50 3.42 7.19 -5.04
C GLY A 50 4.63 6.37 -4.61
N PHE A 51 4.40 5.12 -4.19
CA PHE A 51 5.50 4.26 -3.73
C PHE A 51 6.31 3.72 -4.90
N ILE A 52 7.62 3.95 -4.86
CA ILE A 52 8.60 3.46 -5.81
C ILE A 52 9.59 2.58 -5.06
N LYS A 53 9.96 1.43 -5.64
CA LYS A 53 10.97 0.54 -5.05
C LYS A 53 12.30 1.28 -4.97
N THR A 54 13.08 0.99 -3.92
CA THR A 54 14.38 1.64 -3.73
C THR A 54 15.25 1.52 -4.98
N GLY A 55 15.37 0.33 -5.58
CA GLY A 55 16.17 0.09 -6.79
C GLY A 55 15.74 0.89 -8.04
N GLU A 56 14.59 1.56 -8.00
CA GLU A 56 14.04 2.38 -9.08
C GLU A 56 14.09 3.88 -8.77
N LEU A 57 14.57 4.27 -7.58
CA LEU A 57 14.75 5.68 -7.22
C LEU A 57 15.90 6.32 -8.00
N ALA A 58 15.76 7.62 -8.26
CA ALA A 58 16.79 8.44 -8.88
C ALA A 58 17.24 9.58 -7.95
N ILE A 59 18.50 9.98 -8.09
CA ILE A 59 19.00 11.21 -7.47
C ILE A 59 18.14 12.38 -7.97
N GLY A 60 17.64 13.19 -7.02
CA GLY A 60 16.70 14.27 -7.27
C GLY A 60 15.24 13.93 -7.01
N ASP A 61 14.89 12.66 -6.75
CA ASP A 61 13.52 12.31 -6.36
C ASP A 61 13.10 13.02 -5.06
N GLU A 62 11.87 13.50 -5.05
CA GLU A 62 11.26 14.23 -3.93
C GLU A 62 10.46 13.26 -3.03
N LEU A 63 11.05 12.83 -1.92
CA LEU A 63 10.39 12.03 -0.88
C LEU A 63 9.65 12.93 0.11
N LEU A 64 8.79 12.34 0.95
CA LEU A 64 8.01 13.08 1.95
C LEU A 64 8.28 12.62 3.38
N ASP A 65 8.31 13.61 4.29
CA ASP A 65 8.27 13.41 5.74
C ASP A 65 6.80 13.31 6.25
N PRO A 66 6.55 13.06 7.56
CA PRO A 66 5.20 12.98 8.11
C PRO A 66 4.40 14.30 8.02
N ASN A 67 5.10 15.44 7.87
CA ASN A 67 4.51 16.77 7.74
C ASN A 67 4.33 17.20 6.28
N LYS A 68 4.66 16.32 5.31
CA LYS A 68 4.64 16.56 3.85
C LYS A 68 5.70 17.55 3.37
N ASN A 69 6.77 17.75 4.16
CA ASN A 69 7.97 18.43 3.71
C ASN A 69 8.72 17.54 2.71
N ILE A 70 9.41 18.18 1.76
CA ILE A 70 10.19 17.49 0.74
C ILE A 70 11.55 17.09 1.30
N LEU A 71 11.90 15.82 1.12
CA LEU A 71 13.20 15.24 1.42
C LEU A 71 13.82 14.77 0.10
N LEU A 72 14.99 15.28 -0.26
CA LEU A 72 15.59 15.08 -1.57
C LEU A 72 16.55 13.89 -1.53
N VAL A 73 16.47 13.00 -2.52
CA VAL A 73 17.48 11.95 -2.72
C VAL A 73 18.74 12.58 -3.28
N GLU A 74 19.81 12.62 -2.48
CA GLU A 74 21.09 13.25 -2.80
C GLU A 74 22.10 12.24 -3.35
N ASN A 75 22.02 10.99 -2.91
CA ASN A 75 22.91 9.92 -3.34
C ASN A 75 22.20 8.56 -3.41
N PHE A 76 22.69 7.69 -4.29
CA PHE A 76 22.21 6.34 -4.49
C PHE A 76 23.40 5.42 -4.80
N ASP A 77 23.65 4.43 -3.94
CA ASP A 77 24.70 3.44 -4.15
C ASP A 77 24.20 2.02 -3.81
N VAL A 78 24.72 1.02 -4.52
CA VAL A 78 24.32 -0.39 -4.36
C VAL A 78 25.50 -1.22 -3.90
N GLU A 79 25.36 -1.84 -2.74
CA GLU A 79 26.36 -2.74 -2.16
C GLU A 79 25.93 -4.19 -2.36
N LEU A 80 26.84 -5.02 -2.89
CA LEU A 80 26.75 -6.48 -2.87
C LEU A 80 27.70 -7.01 -1.80
N THR A 81 27.16 -7.57 -0.72
CA THR A 81 27.94 -8.09 0.40
C THR A 81 28.41 -9.52 0.13
N GLU A 82 29.62 -9.87 0.58
CA GLU A 82 30.17 -11.24 0.44
C GLU A 82 29.38 -12.25 1.28
N GLU A 83 28.99 -11.85 2.49
CA GLU A 83 28.15 -12.62 3.41
C GLU A 83 26.77 -11.95 3.57
N PRO A 84 25.69 -12.71 3.82
CA PRO A 84 24.37 -12.13 4.05
C PRO A 84 24.35 -11.16 5.25
N THR A 85 23.73 -10.00 5.07
CA THR A 85 23.49 -9.00 6.11
C THR A 85 22.07 -9.12 6.65
N THR A 86 21.92 -9.09 7.97
CA THR A 86 20.61 -9.07 8.64
C THR A 86 19.95 -7.70 8.50
N VAL A 87 18.71 -7.68 7.99
CA VAL A 87 17.87 -6.49 7.88
C VAL A 87 16.57 -6.66 8.66
N TYR A 88 16.04 -5.55 9.14
CA TYR A 88 14.87 -5.48 10.00
C TYR A 88 13.72 -4.74 9.30
N ASN A 89 12.50 -5.21 9.50
CA ASN A 89 11.28 -4.53 9.07
C ASN A 89 10.22 -4.72 10.17
N PHE A 90 9.14 -3.94 10.15
CA PHE A 90 8.01 -4.15 11.05
C PHE A 90 6.70 -3.79 10.37
N GLN A 91 5.63 -4.44 10.81
CA GLN A 91 4.28 -4.16 10.38
C GLN A 91 3.58 -3.24 11.37
N VAL A 92 2.96 -2.18 10.86
CA VAL A 92 2.07 -1.33 11.65
C VAL A 92 0.61 -1.63 11.36
N GLU A 93 -0.24 -1.30 12.33
CA GLU A 93 -1.69 -1.35 12.20
C GLU A 93 -2.21 -0.39 11.10
N ASP A 94 -3.38 -0.73 10.54
CA ASP A 94 -4.13 -0.04 9.48
C ASP A 94 -3.43 0.30 8.17
N PHE A 95 -2.42 1.17 8.19
CA PHE A 95 -1.97 1.90 7.00
C PHE A 95 -0.88 1.16 6.21
N HIS A 96 -0.23 0.14 6.79
CA HIS A 96 0.87 -0.58 6.15
C HIS A 96 2.01 0.32 5.64
N THR A 97 2.17 1.51 6.20
CA THR A 97 3.26 2.43 5.93
C THR A 97 3.87 2.91 7.23
N TYR A 98 5.11 3.36 7.21
CA TYR A 98 5.75 3.96 8.38
C TYR A 98 6.83 4.95 7.94
N HIS A 99 7.44 5.64 8.90
CA HIS A 99 8.50 6.60 8.64
C HIS A 99 9.79 6.10 9.29
N VAL A 100 10.90 6.20 8.56
CA VAL A 100 12.24 5.73 8.95
C VAL A 100 13.25 6.87 8.97
N GLY A 101 14.32 6.69 9.75
CA GLY A 101 15.35 7.70 9.90
C GLY A 101 14.93 8.90 10.76
N GLU A 102 15.90 9.75 11.05
CA GLU A 102 15.76 11.02 11.77
C GLU A 102 14.91 12.01 10.99
N ASN A 103 15.04 12.02 9.66
CA ASN A 103 14.25 12.86 8.77
C ASN A 103 12.81 12.33 8.58
N GLY A 104 12.52 11.09 9.03
CA GLY A 104 11.19 10.50 8.97
C GLY A 104 10.73 10.24 7.54
N VAL A 105 11.55 9.58 6.72
CA VAL A 105 11.22 9.24 5.33
C VAL A 105 10.08 8.23 5.25
N TRP A 106 9.05 8.50 4.46
CA TRP A 106 7.85 7.67 4.35
C TRP A 106 8.03 6.43 3.46
N VAL A 107 7.82 5.24 4.04
CA VAL A 107 8.02 3.92 3.40
C VAL A 107 6.82 2.99 3.55
N HIS A 108 6.73 1.95 2.71
CA HIS A 108 5.65 0.95 2.72
C HIS A 108 6.10 -0.43 3.22
N ASN A 109 5.23 -1.11 3.98
CA ASN A 109 5.45 -2.48 4.43
C ASN A 109 5.09 -3.48 3.31
N SER A 110 6.10 -4.09 2.71
CA SER A 110 6.01 -4.65 1.35
C SER A 110 5.78 -6.14 1.24
N ASN A 111 4.75 -6.63 1.93
CA ASN A 111 4.42 -8.06 1.91
C ASN A 111 3.48 -8.44 0.75
N CYS A 112 2.89 -7.48 0.05
CA CYS A 112 2.09 -7.72 -1.15
C CYS A 112 2.91 -7.65 -2.44
N LYS A 113 2.50 -8.39 -3.48
CA LYS A 113 3.20 -8.42 -4.77
C LYS A 113 2.26 -8.53 -5.98
N LEU A 114 2.71 -8.00 -7.12
CA LEU A 114 2.14 -8.28 -8.43
C LEU A 114 2.92 -9.38 -9.14
N ILE A 115 2.20 -10.29 -9.77
CA ILE A 115 2.74 -11.35 -10.61
C ILE A 115 2.33 -11.06 -12.04
N LYS A 116 3.30 -10.86 -12.93
CA LYS A 116 3.03 -10.61 -14.35
C LYS A 116 2.75 -11.93 -15.07
N ASN A 117 1.65 -11.98 -15.80
CA ASN A 117 1.25 -13.10 -16.64
C ASN A 117 1.83 -12.98 -18.06
N ASP A 118 1.91 -14.10 -18.78
CA ASP A 118 2.46 -14.15 -20.14
C ASP A 118 1.69 -13.27 -21.15
N ASP A 119 0.41 -13.03 -20.89
CA ASP A 119 -0.47 -12.19 -21.71
C ASP A 119 -0.38 -10.68 -21.40
N GLY A 120 0.53 -10.30 -20.49
CA GLY A 120 0.73 -8.91 -20.06
C GLY A 120 -0.25 -8.41 -18.99
N THR A 121 -1.14 -9.28 -18.48
CA THR A 121 -1.98 -8.98 -17.31
C THR A 121 -1.24 -9.27 -16.01
N TYR A 122 -1.84 -8.92 -14.87
CA TYR A 122 -1.24 -9.15 -13.56
C TYR A 122 -2.19 -9.86 -12.59
N ASP A 123 -1.62 -10.67 -11.71
CA ASP A 123 -2.27 -11.20 -10.52
C ASP A 123 -1.75 -10.46 -9.28
N ALA A 124 -2.64 -10.15 -8.34
CA ALA A 124 -2.32 -9.47 -7.09
C ALA A 124 -2.36 -10.43 -5.91
N GLU A 125 -1.20 -10.66 -5.31
CA GLU A 125 -1.05 -11.37 -4.04
C GLU A 125 -1.01 -10.33 -2.92
N LEU A 126 -2.05 -10.34 -2.09
CA LEU A 126 -2.19 -9.51 -0.90
C LEU A 126 -1.85 -10.34 0.33
N SER A 127 -1.45 -9.68 1.41
CA SER A 127 -1.05 -10.33 2.66
C SER A 127 -2.12 -10.22 3.73
N TYR A 128 -2.35 -11.30 4.47
CA TYR A 128 -3.08 -11.22 5.72
C TYR A 128 -2.30 -10.42 6.76
N LYS A 129 -3.02 -9.86 7.74
CA LYS A 129 -2.41 -9.59 9.03
C LYS A 129 -2.45 -10.83 9.90
N GLU A 130 -1.38 -11.10 10.65
CA GLU A 130 -1.33 -12.26 11.55
C GLU A 130 -2.44 -12.24 12.60
N ASP A 131 -2.69 -11.06 13.18
CA ASP A 131 -3.68 -10.82 14.24
C ASP A 131 -5.14 -10.79 13.76
N TRP A 132 -5.38 -10.94 12.45
CA TRP A 132 -6.75 -11.02 11.95
C TRP A 132 -7.47 -12.27 12.43
N THR A 133 -8.65 -12.03 12.98
CA THR A 133 -9.61 -13.07 13.33
C THR A 133 -10.03 -13.87 12.07
N PRO A 134 -10.52 -15.11 12.24
CA PRO A 134 -11.06 -15.87 11.11
C PRO A 134 -12.16 -15.13 10.34
N GLY A 135 -12.96 -14.30 11.01
CA GLY A 135 -13.97 -13.45 10.37
C GLY A 135 -13.36 -12.38 9.48
N GLN A 136 -12.33 -11.67 9.96
CA GLN A 136 -11.62 -10.66 9.17
C GLN A 136 -10.90 -11.28 7.96
N ARG A 137 -10.29 -12.46 8.12
CA ARG A 137 -9.68 -13.19 7.00
C ARG A 137 -10.72 -13.60 5.95
N ALA A 138 -11.87 -14.10 6.40
CA ALA A 138 -12.98 -14.45 5.50
C ALA A 138 -13.56 -13.23 4.75
N GLU A 139 -13.63 -12.07 5.40
CA GLU A 139 -13.99 -10.79 4.79
C GLU A 139 -12.97 -10.37 3.72
N ALA A 140 -11.66 -10.49 4.02
CA ALA A 140 -10.59 -10.20 3.07
C ALA A 140 -10.66 -11.11 1.83
N ASP A 141 -10.85 -12.42 2.04
CA ASP A 141 -11.04 -13.39 0.96
C ASP A 141 -12.30 -13.11 0.13
N ALA A 142 -13.37 -12.64 0.77
CA ALA A 142 -14.59 -12.26 0.05
C ALA A 142 -14.36 -11.03 -0.84
N LYS A 143 -13.58 -10.03 -0.39
CA LYS A 143 -13.20 -8.88 -1.22
C LYS A 143 -12.32 -9.32 -2.38
N CYS A 144 -11.26 -10.10 -2.14
CA CYS A 144 -10.40 -10.65 -3.20
C CYS A 144 -11.18 -11.45 -4.25
N ARG A 145 -12.13 -12.30 -3.83
CA ARG A 145 -13.02 -13.02 -4.76
C ARG A 145 -13.92 -12.10 -5.57
N SER A 146 -14.37 -10.98 -4.99
CA SER A 146 -15.20 -10.00 -5.70
C SER A 146 -14.39 -9.25 -6.74
N LEU A 147 -13.16 -8.83 -6.40
CA LEU A 147 -12.23 -8.22 -7.34
C LEU A 147 -11.84 -9.17 -8.48
N THR A 148 -11.50 -10.42 -8.17
CA THR A 148 -11.17 -11.44 -9.19
C THR A 148 -12.30 -11.70 -10.19
N LYS A 149 -13.56 -11.64 -9.73
CA LYS A 149 -14.73 -11.85 -10.59
C LYS A 149 -15.09 -10.62 -11.42
N ALA A 150 -14.58 -9.45 -11.07
CA ALA A 150 -14.81 -8.22 -11.81
C ALA A 150 -13.77 -8.09 -12.93
N ASP A 151 -14.13 -7.36 -13.99
CA ASP A 151 -13.21 -6.98 -15.07
C ASP A 151 -12.27 -5.86 -14.59
N THR A 152 -11.44 -6.14 -13.58
CA THR A 152 -10.65 -5.10 -12.92
C THR A 152 -9.49 -4.61 -13.78
N LYS A 153 -9.31 -3.30 -13.77
CA LYS A 153 -8.20 -2.64 -14.47
C LYS A 153 -7.82 -1.36 -13.76
N LYS A 154 -6.54 -0.99 -13.84
CA LYS A 154 -6.06 0.29 -13.33
C LYS A 154 -6.83 1.43 -14.01
N THR A 155 -7.40 2.32 -13.21
CA THR A 155 -8.07 3.54 -13.69
C THR A 155 -7.61 4.75 -12.90
N ASN A 156 -7.61 5.91 -13.54
CA ASN A 156 -7.38 7.16 -12.82
C ASN A 156 -8.65 7.57 -12.02
N VAL A 157 -8.44 7.87 -10.74
CA VAL A 157 -9.46 8.29 -9.77
C VAL A 157 -9.45 9.79 -9.46
N ASP A 158 -8.57 10.57 -10.10
CA ASP A 158 -8.48 12.01 -9.94
C ASP A 158 -9.86 12.68 -10.07
N GLY A 159 -10.26 13.40 -9.03
CA GLY A 159 -11.50 14.19 -8.98
C GLY A 159 -12.81 13.41 -8.77
N LYS A 160 -12.79 12.08 -8.56
CA LYS A 160 -14.02 11.26 -8.47
C LYS A 160 -14.62 11.08 -7.06
N ARG A 161 -13.89 11.37 -5.97
CA ARG A 161 -14.40 11.16 -4.60
C ARG A 161 -15.40 12.25 -4.17
N LYS A 162 -16.71 11.97 -4.25
CA LYS A 162 -17.76 12.77 -3.59
C LYS A 162 -18.04 12.22 -2.18
N LYS A 163 -17.58 12.92 -1.13
CA LYS A 163 -17.74 12.54 0.29
C LYS A 163 -19.20 12.31 0.77
N SER A 164 -20.24 12.72 0.04
CA SER A 164 -21.62 12.76 0.58
C SER A 164 -22.43 11.45 0.50
N LYS A 165 -21.99 10.42 -0.25
CA LYS A 165 -22.77 9.19 -0.44
C LYS A 165 -22.63 8.19 0.73
N THR A 166 -21.45 8.12 1.35
CA THR A 166 -21.08 7.12 2.36
C THR A 166 -21.93 7.19 3.63
N ALA A 167 -22.19 8.40 4.14
CA ALA A 167 -23.00 8.59 5.35
C ALA A 167 -24.46 8.13 5.16
N LYS A 168 -25.04 8.41 3.99
CA LYS A 168 -26.40 7.98 3.65
C LYS A 168 -26.48 6.46 3.53
N TYR A 169 -25.51 5.84 2.86
CA TYR A 169 -25.44 4.39 2.72
C TYR A 169 -25.31 3.69 4.08
N ARG A 170 -24.40 4.16 4.94
CA ARG A 170 -24.22 3.64 6.30
C ARG A 170 -25.53 3.61 7.09
N LYS A 171 -26.27 4.73 7.07
CA LYS A 171 -27.56 4.84 7.80
C LYS A 171 -28.62 3.91 7.22
N ALA A 172 -28.70 3.80 5.89
CA ALA A 172 -29.72 2.99 5.22
C ALA A 172 -29.52 1.48 5.43
N ASN A 173 -28.27 1.03 5.55
CA ASN A 173 -27.90 -0.39 5.68
C ASN A 173 -27.45 -0.78 7.10
N SER A 174 -27.61 0.11 8.08
CA SER A 174 -27.24 -0.14 9.49
C SER A 174 -25.80 -0.62 9.68
N ILE A 175 -24.85 -0.10 8.89
CA ILE A 175 -23.44 -0.51 8.95
C ILE A 175 -22.82 -0.03 10.28
N PRO A 176 -22.23 -0.92 11.09
CA PRO A 176 -21.68 -0.57 12.40
C PRO A 176 -20.44 0.31 12.27
N SER A 177 -20.10 1.02 13.35
CA SER A 177 -18.92 1.91 13.40
C SER A 177 -17.58 1.17 13.34
N SER A 178 -17.56 -0.14 13.57
CA SER A 178 -16.40 -1.01 13.37
C SER A 178 -16.08 -1.24 11.89
N GLN A 179 -17.01 -0.92 10.98
CA GLN A 179 -16.84 -1.09 9.54
C GLN A 179 -16.71 0.25 8.82
N ASP A 180 -15.81 0.28 7.85
CA ASP A 180 -15.76 1.34 6.85
C ASP A 180 -16.72 0.99 5.72
N VAL A 181 -17.41 2.01 5.20
CA VAL A 181 -18.27 1.86 4.03
C VAL A 181 -17.47 2.30 2.83
N ASP A 182 -17.20 1.36 1.94
CA ASP A 182 -16.36 1.58 0.79
C ASP A 182 -16.88 0.81 -0.42
N HIS A 183 -16.25 1.02 -1.57
CA HIS A 183 -16.62 0.30 -2.78
C HIS A 183 -16.18 -1.17 -2.73
N THR A 184 -17.06 -2.08 -3.16
CA THR A 184 -16.74 -3.52 -3.26
C THR A 184 -15.66 -3.76 -4.32
N ILE A 185 -15.83 -3.14 -5.49
CA ILE A 185 -14.78 -2.99 -6.49
C ILE A 185 -14.22 -1.59 -6.33
N ASP A 186 -12.95 -1.50 -5.97
CA ASP A 186 -12.29 -0.21 -5.73
C ASP A 186 -12.35 0.67 -6.98
N LEU A 187 -12.56 1.98 -6.80
CA LEU A 187 -12.64 2.92 -7.92
C LEU A 187 -11.38 2.89 -8.78
N GLN A 188 -10.21 2.72 -8.15
CA GLN A 188 -8.91 2.60 -8.82
C GLN A 188 -8.76 1.33 -9.68
N LEU A 189 -9.67 0.38 -9.51
CA LEU A 189 -9.76 -0.87 -10.26
C LEU A 189 -10.94 -0.90 -11.25
N GLY A 190 -11.56 0.25 -11.54
CA GLY A 190 -12.67 0.37 -12.48
C GLY A 190 -14.05 0.18 -11.85
N GLY A 191 -14.14 0.19 -10.52
CA GLY A 191 -15.41 0.20 -9.81
C GLY A 191 -16.27 1.42 -10.15
N ILE A 192 -17.59 1.24 -10.16
CA ILE A 192 -18.55 2.34 -10.35
C ILE A 192 -18.74 3.11 -9.04
N ASP A 193 -18.84 4.44 -9.12
CA ASP A 193 -19.16 5.29 -7.96
C ASP A 193 -20.68 5.34 -7.71
N ASP A 194 -21.25 4.22 -7.28
CA ASP A 194 -22.68 4.12 -6.95
C ASP A 194 -22.94 3.20 -5.75
N ALA A 195 -24.08 3.40 -5.08
CA ALA A 195 -24.50 2.62 -3.93
C ALA A 195 -24.59 1.11 -4.19
N THR A 196 -24.84 0.69 -5.44
CA THR A 196 -24.83 -0.73 -5.84
C THR A 196 -23.45 -1.39 -5.72
N ASN A 197 -22.38 -0.60 -5.75
CA ASN A 197 -21.00 -1.04 -5.57
C ASN A 197 -20.45 -0.66 -4.19
N MET A 198 -21.29 -0.34 -3.20
CA MET A 198 -20.84 -0.05 -1.84
C MET A 198 -21.17 -1.21 -0.90
N ASN A 199 -20.30 -1.44 0.09
CA ASN A 199 -20.54 -2.39 1.17
C ASN A 199 -19.86 -1.93 2.48
N GLY A 200 -20.27 -2.50 3.60
CA GLY A 200 -19.53 -2.41 4.87
C GLY A 200 -18.46 -3.50 4.94
N LEU A 201 -17.25 -3.13 5.34
CA LEU A 201 -16.14 -4.06 5.56
C LEU A 201 -15.41 -3.67 6.85
N ASP A 202 -14.89 -4.64 7.60
CA ASP A 202 -14.11 -4.36 8.80
C ASP A 202 -13.03 -3.31 8.53
N LYS A 203 -12.89 -2.34 9.44
CA LYS A 203 -11.97 -1.21 9.28
C LYS A 203 -10.54 -1.65 9.00
N SER A 204 -10.03 -2.62 9.75
CA SER A 204 -8.65 -3.07 9.54
C SER A 204 -8.52 -3.79 8.21
N VAL A 205 -9.52 -4.56 7.78
CA VAL A 205 -9.50 -5.26 6.51
C VAL A 205 -9.55 -4.26 5.35
N ASN A 206 -10.49 -3.33 5.38
CA ASN A 206 -10.69 -2.35 4.30
C ASN A 206 -9.45 -1.50 4.07
N ARG A 207 -8.90 -0.91 5.13
CA ARG A 207 -7.72 -0.03 5.05
C ARG A 207 -6.49 -0.79 4.61
N SER A 208 -6.31 -2.01 5.12
CA SER A 208 -5.19 -2.86 4.74
C SER A 208 -5.22 -3.21 3.25
N LEU A 209 -6.34 -3.72 2.75
CA LEU A 209 -6.47 -4.10 1.34
C LEU A 209 -6.40 -2.87 0.44
N GLY A 210 -7.01 -1.74 0.82
CA GLY A 210 -6.93 -0.49 0.08
C GLY A 210 -5.49 -0.02 -0.10
N SER A 211 -4.72 0.02 0.99
CA SER A 211 -3.29 0.41 0.93
C SER A 211 -2.46 -0.55 0.08
N GLN A 212 -2.60 -1.86 0.31
CA GLN A 212 -1.84 -2.86 -0.46
C GLN A 212 -2.17 -2.78 -1.95
N ILE A 213 -3.45 -2.68 -2.33
CA ILE A 213 -3.86 -2.54 -3.73
C ILE A 213 -3.31 -1.24 -4.32
N ASN A 214 -3.46 -0.11 -3.62
CA ASN A 214 -2.97 1.19 -4.10
C ASN A 214 -1.45 1.16 -4.34
N TYR A 215 -0.70 0.54 -3.43
CA TYR A 215 0.73 0.28 -3.59
C TYR A 215 1.02 -0.58 -4.83
N LEU A 216 0.36 -1.72 -4.97
CA LEU A 216 0.61 -2.63 -6.08
C LEU A 216 0.38 -1.97 -7.45
N ILE A 217 -0.65 -1.12 -7.55
CA ILE A 217 -1.06 -0.54 -8.83
C ILE A 217 -0.55 0.89 -9.05
N SER A 218 0.31 1.43 -8.18
CA SER A 218 0.78 2.83 -8.26
C SER A 218 1.48 3.11 -9.59
N ASN A 219 2.38 2.20 -9.99
CA ASN A 219 3.26 2.35 -11.15
C ASN A 219 2.73 1.65 -12.42
N LEU A 220 1.52 1.08 -12.37
CA LEU A 220 0.93 0.44 -13.54
C LEU A 220 0.36 1.48 -14.51
N PRO A 221 0.56 1.31 -15.83
CA PRO A 221 -0.13 2.10 -16.84
C PRO A 221 -1.66 2.04 -16.69
N GLU A 222 -2.34 3.10 -17.12
CA GLU A 222 -3.80 3.10 -17.16
C GLU A 222 -4.33 1.98 -18.08
N ASN A 223 -5.44 1.35 -17.68
CA ASN A 223 -6.05 0.18 -18.32
C ASN A 223 -5.26 -1.14 -18.22
N THR A 224 -4.16 -1.21 -17.45
CA THR A 224 -3.56 -2.50 -17.10
C THR A 224 -4.57 -3.38 -16.38
N ILE A 225 -4.77 -4.61 -16.88
CA ILE A 225 -5.76 -5.57 -16.38
C ILE A 225 -5.17 -6.37 -15.21
N LEU A 226 -5.94 -6.46 -14.13
CA LEU A 226 -5.66 -7.37 -13.02
C LEU A 226 -6.67 -8.52 -13.07
N ARG A 227 -6.19 -9.78 -13.12
CA ARG A 227 -7.06 -10.95 -13.29
C ARG A 227 -7.46 -11.55 -11.96
N ASN A 228 -6.47 -11.92 -11.14
CA ASN A 228 -6.72 -12.59 -9.87
C ASN A 228 -6.26 -11.75 -8.69
N PHE A 229 -7.03 -11.78 -7.61
CA PHE A 229 -6.69 -11.24 -6.31
C PHE A 229 -6.83 -12.36 -5.28
N TYR A 230 -5.81 -12.56 -4.47
CA TYR A 230 -5.86 -13.57 -3.42
C TYR A 230 -5.00 -13.16 -2.23
N MET A 231 -5.35 -13.71 -1.07
CA MET A 231 -4.64 -13.49 0.18
C MET A 231 -3.58 -14.56 0.40
N LYS A 232 -2.49 -14.20 1.06
CA LYS A 232 -1.42 -15.10 1.51
C LYS A 232 -0.95 -14.79 2.92
#